data_AF-Q5IEB6-F1
#
_entry.id   AF-Q5IEB6-F1
#
_cell.length_a   1.000
_cell.length_b   1.000
_cell.length_c   1.000
_cell.angle_alpha   90.00
_cell.angle_beta   90.00
_cell.angle_gamma   90.00
#
_symmetry.space_group_name_H-M   'P 1'
#
loop_
_entity.id
_entity.type
_entity.pdbx_description
1 polymer ?
#
loop_
_entity_poly.entity_id
_entity_poly.type
_entity_poly.pdbx_seq_one_letter_code
_entity_poly.pdbx_strand_id
1 'polypeptide(L)' 'ILDTETGESLPHNQAGEICIRGPEIMKGYINDPESTAATIDEEGWLHTGDVGYIDDDEEIFIVDRVKEIIKYKGFQ' A
#
# COMPACT_ATOMS: atom_id res chain seq x y z
N ILE A 1 3.83 4.28 -4.64
CA ILE A 1 2.64 4.78 -3.92
C ILE A 1 1.46 4.63 -4.87
N LEU A 2 0.40 3.92 -4.48
CA LEU A 2 -0.76 3.65 -5.32
C LEU A 2 -2.00 4.39 -4.82
N ASP A 3 -2.82 4.87 -5.74
CA ASP A 3 -4.17 5.33 -5.42
C ASP A 3 -5.04 4.12 -5.02
N THR A 4 -5.72 4.20 -3.87
CA THR A 4 -6.51 3.08 -3.34
C THR A 4 -7.82 2.83 -4.07
N GLU A 5 -8.27 3.77 -4.91
CA GLU A 5 -9.49 3.67 -5.70
C GLU A 5 -9.21 3.22 -7.13
N THR A 6 -8.17 3.77 -7.75
CA THR A 6 -7.85 3.49 -9.17
C THR A 6 -6.76 2.43 -9.36
N GLY A 7 -5.92 2.20 -8.35
CA GLY A 7 -4.74 1.33 -8.44
C GLY A 7 -3.59 1.92 -9.25
N GLU A 8 -3.66 3.19 -9.64
CA GLU A 8 -2.60 3.85 -10.42
C GLU A 8 -1.47 4.37 -9.52
N SER A 9 -0.24 4.40 -10.06
CA SER A 9 0.88 5.00 -9.34
C SER A 9 0.72 6.50 -9.25
N LEU A 10 0.87 7.03 -8.04
CA LEU A 10 0.83 8.46 -7.77
C LEU A 10 2.21 9.11 -7.91
N PRO A 11 2.27 10.40 -8.30
CA PRO A 11 3.51 11.18 -8.29
C PRO A 11 3.95 11.53 -6.87
N HIS A 12 5.12 12.16 -6.73
CA HIS A 12 5.62 12.65 -5.44
C HIS A 12 4.62 13.61 -4.76
N ASN A 13 4.70 13.66 -3.44
CA ASN A 13 3.87 14.48 -2.56
C ASN A 13 2.36 14.19 -2.63
N GLN A 14 1.97 13.02 -3.14
CA GLN A 14 0.58 12.55 -3.13
C GLN A 14 0.45 11.31 -2.24
N ALA A 15 -0.52 11.36 -1.33
CA ALA A 15 -0.79 10.27 -0.40
C ALA A 15 -1.55 9.14 -1.08
N GLY A 16 -1.09 7.92 -0.84
CA GLY A 16 -1.73 6.69 -1.30
C GLY A 16 -1.19 5.48 -0.54
N GLU A 17 -1.56 4.29 -0.95
CA GLU A 17 -1.02 3.06 -0.35
C GLU A 17 0.46 2.88 -0.72
N ILE A 18 1.26 2.57 0.30
CA ILE A 18 2.64 2.15 0.11
C ILE A 18 2.64 0.69 -0.34
N CYS A 19 3.16 0.43 -1.54
CA CYS A 19 3.38 -0.92 -2.06
C CYS A 19 4.88 -1.15 -2.23
N ILE A 20 5.36 -2.30 -1.81
CA ILE A 20 6.80 -2.63 -1.83
C ILE A 20 7.05 -3.94 -2.57
N ARG A 21 8.19 -4.01 -3.27
CA ARG A 21 8.63 -5.21 -3.98
C ARG A 21 10.13 -5.37 -3.85
N GLY A 22 10.57 -6.56 -3.45
CA GLY A 22 11.98 -6.84 -3.19
C GLY A 22 12.22 -8.26 -2.69
N PRO A 23 13.49 -8.65 -2.52
CA PRO A 23 13.85 -9.98 -2.04
C PRO A 23 13.46 -10.22 -0.57
N GLU A 24 13.19 -9.17 0.21
CA GLU A 24 12.78 -9.28 1.61
C GLU A 24 11.30 -9.69 1.78
N ILE A 25 10.50 -9.66 0.71
CA ILE A 25 9.07 -9.99 0.78
C ILE A 25 8.87 -11.47 1.11
N MET A 26 7.87 -11.74 1.96
CA MET A 26 7.51 -13.10 2.36
C MET A 26 7.12 -13.98 1.16
N LYS A 27 7.24 -15.30 1.31
CA LYS A 27 6.75 -16.26 0.30
C LYS A 27 5.22 -16.38 0.25
N GLY A 28 4.54 -15.87 1.28
CA GLY A 28 3.10 -16.01 1.48
C GLY A 28 2.75 -16.54 2.86
N TYR A 29 1.46 -16.56 3.15
CA TYR A 29 0.90 -17.11 4.38
C TYR A 29 0.87 -18.64 4.33
N ILE A 30 1.11 -19.27 5.48
CA ILE A 30 1.14 -20.72 5.59
C ILE A 30 -0.27 -21.30 5.37
N ASN A 31 -0.40 -22.20 4.39
CA ASN A 31 -1.65 -22.85 4.00
C ASN A 31 -2.80 -21.88 3.66
N ASP A 32 -2.48 -20.63 3.29
CA ASP A 32 -3.48 -19.62 2.96
C ASP A 32 -3.10 -18.87 1.66
N PRO A 33 -3.32 -19.50 0.50
CA PRO A 33 -3.01 -18.90 -0.80
C PRO A 33 -3.95 -17.73 -1.13
N GLU A 34 -5.17 -17.70 -0.60
CA GLU A 34 -6.15 -16.64 -0.85
C GLU A 34 -5.69 -15.33 -0.17
N SER A 35 -5.34 -15.38 1.11
CA SER A 35 -4.78 -14.22 1.81
C SER A 35 -3.45 -13.78 1.19
N THR A 36 -2.66 -14.72 0.66
CA THR A 36 -1.40 -14.42 -0.02
C THR A 36 -1.66 -13.63 -1.30
N ALA A 37 -2.56 -14.10 -2.16
CA ALA A 37 -2.92 -13.41 -3.41
C ALA A 37 -3.65 -12.08 -3.17
N ALA A 38 -4.34 -11.93 -2.02
CA ALA A 38 -4.95 -10.67 -1.62
C ALA A 38 -3.93 -9.64 -1.07
N THR A 39 -2.74 -10.09 -0.66
CA THR A 39 -1.69 -9.22 -0.07
C THR A 39 -0.56 -8.95 -1.06
N ILE A 40 -0.23 -9.92 -1.91
CA ILE A 40 0.82 -9.84 -2.93
C ILE A 40 0.13 -10.00 -4.29
N ASP A 41 0.22 -8.97 -5.13
CA ASP A 41 -0.43 -8.95 -6.44
C ASP A 41 0.28 -9.85 -7.47
N GLU A 42 -0.30 -9.94 -8.67
CA GLU A 42 0.22 -10.74 -9.78
C GLU A 42 1.59 -10.23 -10.31
N GLU A 43 1.95 -8.98 -10.04
CA GLU A 43 3.23 -8.37 -10.42
C GLU A 43 4.30 -8.48 -9.31
N GLY A 44 3.92 -9.05 -8.16
CA GLY A 44 4.77 -9.30 -6.99
C GLY A 44 4.88 -8.13 -6.02
N TRP A 45 3.99 -7.14 -6.07
CA TRP A 45 3.93 -6.05 -5.09
C TRP A 45 3.18 -6.48 -3.85
N LEU A 46 3.79 -6.24 -2.69
CA LEU A 46 3.13 -6.38 -1.41
C LEU A 46 2.40 -5.08 -1.06
N HIS A 47 1.08 -5.20 -0.86
CA HIS A 47 0.21 -4.15 -0.35
C HIS A 47 0.34 -4.08 1.18
N THR A 48 0.93 -3.00 1.67
CA THR A 48 1.25 -2.87 3.12
C THR A 48 0.04 -2.50 3.97
N GLY A 49 -0.99 -1.92 3.36
CA GLY A 49 -2.10 -1.26 4.05
C GLY A 49 -1.70 0.03 4.78
N ASP A 50 -0.48 0.55 4.57
CA ASP A 50 -0.01 1.84 5.08
C ASP A 50 -0.27 2.94 4.04
N VAL A 51 -0.80 4.08 4.49
CA VAL A 51 -0.95 5.28 3.68
C VAL A 51 0.27 6.17 3.87
N GLY A 52 0.87 6.60 2.78
CA GLY A 52 2.01 7.48 2.79
C GLY A 52 2.30 8.11 1.43
N TYR A 53 3.37 8.87 1.37
CA TYR A 53 3.86 9.51 0.15
C TYR A 53 5.38 9.53 0.11
N ILE A 54 5.92 9.78 -1.07
CA ILE A 54 7.35 10.04 -1.29
C ILE A 54 7.48 11.54 -1.58
N ASP A 55 8.40 12.22 -0.91
CA ASP A 55 8.65 13.64 -1.16
C ASP A 55 9.64 13.85 -2.34
N ASP A 56 10.02 15.10 -2.60
CA ASP A 56 10.94 15.42 -3.70
C ASP A 56 12.39 14.98 -3.43
N ASP A 57 12.74 14.67 -2.18
CA ASP A 57 14.06 14.20 -1.75
C ASP A 57 14.14 12.65 -1.68
N GLU A 58 13.14 11.95 -2.23
CA GLU A 58 12.98 10.49 -2.23
C GLU A 58 12.81 9.87 -0.83
N GLU A 59 12.37 10.65 0.15
CA GLU A 59 12.07 10.17 1.50
C GLU A 59 10.62 9.68 1.59
N ILE A 60 10.40 8.54 2.26
CA ILE A 60 9.07 7.94 2.46
C ILE A 60 8.49 8.42 3.80
N PHE A 61 7.26 8.95 3.76
CA PHE A 61 6.50 9.34 4.94
C PHE A 61 5.27 8.47 5.10
N ILE A 62 5.13 7.84 6.29
CA ILE A 62 3.94 7.07 6.66
C ILE A 62 3.01 7.99 7.46
N VAL A 63 1.76 8.08 7.02
CA VAL A 63 0.78 9.04 7.53
C VAL A 63 -0.37 8.36 8.27
N ASP A 64 -0.86 7.22 7.78
CA ASP A 64 -1.97 6.48 8.39
C ASP A 64 -1.99 5.00 7.96
N ARG A 65 -2.98 4.22 8.39
CA ARG A 65 -3.29 2.87 7.91
C ARG A 65 -4.61 2.88 7.16
N VAL A 66 -4.66 2.27 5.98
CA VAL A 66 -5.88 2.17 5.14
C VAL A 66 -7.09 1.63 5.93
N LYS A 67 -6.87 0.68 6.84
CA LYS A 67 -7.93 0.09 7.68
C LYS A 67 -8.29 0.90 8.93
N GLU A 68 -7.43 1.77 9.42
CA GLU A 68 -7.64 2.53 10.67
C GLU A 68 -8.08 3.99 10.44
N ILE A 69 -8.29 4.40 9.18
CA ILE A 69 -8.86 5.73 8.87
C ILE A 69 -10.27 5.83 9.47
N ILE A 70 -10.43 6.75 10.43
CA ILE A 70 -11.72 7.02 11.06
C ILE A 70 -12.64 7.70 10.04
N LYS A 71 -13.60 6.96 9.50
CA LYS A 71 -14.63 7.50 8.60
C LYS A 71 -15.61 8.37 9.38
N TYR A 72 -15.40 9.69 9.32
CA TYR A 72 -16.34 10.68 9.85
C TYR A 72 -17.07 11.38 8.70
N LYS A 73 -18.40 11.29 8.66
CA LYS A 73 -19.28 11.99 7.70
C LYS A 73 -19.02 11.73 6.19
N GLY A 74 -18.38 10.62 5.84
CA GLY A 74 -18.21 10.21 4.44
C GLY A 74 -17.07 10.92 3.70
N PHE A 75 -16.17 11.58 4.43
CA PHE A 75 -14.87 11.97 3.86
C PHE A 75 -13.98 10.73 3.76
N GLN A 76 -13.48 10.49 2.56
CA GLN A 76 -12.44 9.53 2.21
C GLN A 76 -11.35 10.31 1.48
#